data_AF-G0NHX8-F1
#
_entry.id   AF-G0NHX8-F1
#
_cell.length_a   1.000
_cell.length_b   1.000
_cell.length_c   1.000
_cell.angle_alpha   90.00
_cell.angle_beta   90.00
_cell.angle_gamma   90.00
#
_symmetry.space_group_name_H-M   'P 1'
#
loop_
_entity.id
_entity.type
_entity.pdbx_description
1 polymer ?
#
loop_
_entity_poly.entity_id
_entity_poly.type
_entity_poly.pdbx_seq_one_letter_code
_entity_poly.pdbx_strand_id
1 'polypeptide(L)'
;MCAPEYAPLDDVLFLTTTTAKEARTAFGVYFYFFVQILIFCVLTGKALKQQMGRKFSMKTTKLLKKFRETLMVQVSIPVCILFIPLSYLGISNWSGFHFQFLNNISFIMISSHGFFSTIVMLIVHRPYREFTMNLTRFGVIYSNEVNTHIIFEMRTYVIT
;
A
#
# COMPACT_ATOMS: atom_id res chain seq x y z
N MET A 1 -13.39 2.33 34.80
CA MET A 1 -14.69 2.16 34.11
C MET A 1 -15.73 1.84 35.18
N CYS A 2 -16.76 2.68 35.33
CA CYS A 2 -17.96 2.32 36.11
C CYS A 2 -18.76 1.32 35.28
N ALA A 3 -18.80 0.06 35.70
CA ALA A 3 -19.75 -0.92 35.17
C ALA A 3 -20.97 -0.93 36.10
N PRO A 4 -22.21 -0.80 35.59
CA PRO A 4 -23.39 -0.80 36.42
C PRO A 4 -23.75 -2.20 36.94
N GLU A 5 -24.36 -2.26 38.12
CA GLU A 5 -24.60 -3.46 38.94
C GLU A 5 -25.66 -4.45 38.38
N TYR A 6 -26.15 -4.24 37.15
CA TYR A 6 -27.27 -4.99 36.58
C TYR A 6 -26.96 -5.74 35.28
N ALA A 7 -25.69 -5.82 34.84
CA ALA A 7 -25.37 -6.65 33.67
C ALA A 7 -25.50 -8.13 34.08
N PRO A 8 -26.45 -8.89 33.49
CA PRO A 8 -26.67 -10.28 33.85
C PRO A 8 -25.41 -11.08 33.53
N LEU A 9 -24.94 -11.87 34.51
CA LEU A 9 -23.62 -12.49 34.53
C LEU A 9 -23.37 -13.42 33.32
N ASP A 10 -24.44 -14.01 32.81
CA ASP A 10 -24.51 -14.81 31.59
C ASP A 10 -24.25 -14.00 30.31
N ASP A 11 -24.78 -12.78 30.19
CA ASP A 11 -24.48 -11.90 29.06
C ASP A 11 -23.02 -11.43 29.10
N VAL A 12 -22.49 -11.11 30.29
CA VAL A 12 -21.08 -10.70 30.45
C VAL A 12 -20.15 -11.87 30.12
N LEU A 13 -20.49 -13.08 30.54
CA LEU A 13 -19.75 -14.29 30.19
C LEU A 13 -19.82 -14.57 28.68
N PHE A 14 -21.00 -14.38 28.06
CA PHE A 14 -21.18 -14.55 26.62
C PHE A 14 -20.37 -13.51 25.83
N LEU A 15 -20.40 -12.23 26.21
CA LEU A 15 -19.58 -11.17 25.62
C LEU A 15 -18.08 -11.40 25.80
N THR A 16 -17.65 -11.86 26.98
CA THR A 16 -16.23 -12.13 27.24
C THR A 16 -15.75 -13.34 26.44
N THR A 17 -16.56 -14.40 26.38
CA THR A 17 -16.22 -15.62 25.61
C THR A 17 -16.26 -15.40 24.11
N THR A 18 -17.19 -14.59 23.60
CA THR A 18 -17.24 -14.20 22.18
C THR A 18 -16.05 -13.30 21.83
N THR A 19 -15.79 -12.23 22.59
CA THR A 19 -14.64 -11.34 22.35
C THR A 19 -13.30 -12.08 22.40
N ALA A 20 -13.14 -13.00 23.36
CA ALA A 20 -11.93 -13.83 23.46
C ALA A 20 -11.79 -14.88 22.35
N LYS A 21 -12.90 -15.31 21.73
CA LYS A 21 -12.88 -16.17 20.53
C LYS A 21 -12.50 -15.35 19.30
N GLU A 22 -13.10 -14.18 19.11
CA GLU A 22 -12.77 -13.25 18.02
C GLU A 22 -11.30 -12.80 18.06
N ALA A 23 -10.76 -12.52 19.25
CA ALA A 23 -9.35 -12.17 19.39
C ALA A 23 -8.42 -13.34 19.00
N ARG A 24 -8.78 -14.58 19.38
CA ARG A 24 -8.00 -15.78 19.03
C ARG A 24 -8.04 -16.08 17.53
N THR A 25 -9.20 -15.94 16.89
CA THR A 25 -9.33 -16.13 15.44
C THR A 25 -8.58 -15.04 14.69
N ALA A 26 -8.69 -13.78 15.09
CA ALA A 26 -7.97 -12.65 14.48
C ALA A 26 -6.45 -12.84 14.55
N PHE A 27 -5.91 -13.28 15.69
CA PHE A 27 -4.48 -13.56 15.83
C PHE A 27 -4.03 -14.68 14.87
N GLY A 28 -4.81 -15.76 14.76
CA GLY A 28 -4.52 -16.86 13.83
C GLY A 28 -4.51 -16.42 12.37
N VAL A 29 -5.49 -15.60 11.97
CA VAL A 29 -5.58 -15.03 10.61
C VAL A 29 -4.39 -14.10 10.33
N TYR A 30 -4.04 -13.24 11.27
CA TYR A 30 -2.90 -12.34 11.14
C TYR A 30 -1.57 -13.10 10.97
N PHE A 31 -1.36 -14.14 11.79
CA PHE A 31 -0.20 -15.01 11.69
C PHE A 31 -0.12 -15.72 10.34
N TYR A 32 -1.25 -16.24 9.84
CA TYR A 32 -1.33 -16.87 8.51
C TYR A 32 -0.91 -15.90 7.39
N PHE A 33 -1.46 -14.68 7.38
CA PHE A 33 -1.07 -13.66 6.38
C PHE A 33 0.40 -13.26 6.49
N PHE A 34 0.93 -13.13 7.71
CA PHE A 34 2.34 -12.83 7.92
C PHE A 34 3.24 -13.91 7.32
N VAL A 35 2.95 -15.19 7.59
CA VAL A 35 3.68 -16.33 7.01
C VAL A 35 3.57 -16.33 5.49
N GLN A 36 2.37 -16.10 4.93
CA GLN A 36 2.14 -16.03 3.49
C GLN A 36 3.00 -14.93 2.82
N ILE A 37 3.07 -13.74 3.44
CA ILE A 37 3.90 -12.63 2.95
C ILE A 37 5.38 -13.00 2.98
N LEU A 38 5.86 -13.62 4.05
CA LEU A 38 7.25 -14.08 4.14
C LEU A 38 7.59 -15.10 3.05
N ILE A 39 6.72 -16.09 2.84
CA ILE A 39 6.89 -17.10 1.79
C ILE A 39 6.95 -16.42 0.42
N PHE A 40 6.02 -15.51 0.13
CA PHE A 40 5.97 -14.79 -1.14
C PHE A 40 7.23 -13.95 -1.39
N CYS A 41 7.73 -13.24 -0.37
CA CYS A 41 8.99 -12.49 -0.45
C CYS A 41 10.18 -13.42 -0.71
N VAL A 42 10.28 -14.56 -0.01
CA VAL A 42 11.36 -15.52 -0.21
C VAL A 42 11.31 -16.15 -1.60
N LEU A 43 10.13 -16.58 -2.07
CA LEU A 43 9.95 -17.17 -3.39
C LEU A 43 10.25 -16.16 -4.50
N THR A 44 9.76 -14.94 -4.39
CA THR A 44 10.04 -13.85 -5.34
C THR A 44 11.53 -13.55 -5.40
N GLY A 45 12.20 -13.49 -4.24
CA GLY A 45 13.65 -13.28 -4.15
C GLY A 45 14.45 -14.40 -4.80
N LYS A 46 14.05 -15.67 -4.56
CA LYS A 46 14.65 -16.86 -5.17
C LYS A 46 14.44 -16.91 -6.68
N ALA A 47 13.21 -16.73 -7.14
CA ALA A 47 12.86 -16.74 -8.55
C ALA A 47 13.64 -15.66 -9.32
N LEU A 48 13.71 -14.45 -8.77
CA LEU A 48 14.42 -13.34 -9.41
C LEU A 48 15.94 -13.52 -9.38
N LYS A 49 16.50 -14.11 -8.32
CA LYS A 49 17.91 -14.52 -8.26
C LYS A 49 18.22 -15.61 -9.31
N GLN A 50 17.33 -16.58 -9.49
CA GLN A 50 17.49 -17.63 -10.48
C GLN A 50 17.46 -17.08 -11.91
N GLN A 51 16.57 -16.12 -12.21
CA GLN A 51 16.57 -15.45 -13.52
C GLN A 51 17.89 -14.72 -13.77
N MET A 52 18.47 -14.05 -12.76
CA MET A 52 19.78 -13.38 -12.91
C MET A 52 20.96 -14.33 -13.17
N GLY A 53 20.84 -15.62 -12.87
CA GLY A 53 21.85 -16.64 -13.16
C GLY A 53 21.85 -17.16 -14.60
N ARG A 54 20.85 -16.79 -15.42
CA ARG A 54 20.83 -17.12 -16.85
C ARG A 54 21.81 -16.22 -17.61
N LYS A 55 22.30 -16.70 -18.78
CA LYS A 55 23.26 -15.98 -19.64
C LYS A 55 22.65 -14.68 -20.18
N PHE A 56 22.70 -13.61 -19.40
CA PHE A 56 22.29 -12.28 -19.81
C PHE A 56 23.51 -11.39 -20.04
N SER A 57 23.37 -10.44 -20.96
CA SER A 57 24.35 -9.38 -21.18
C SER A 57 24.61 -8.60 -19.88
N MET A 58 25.84 -8.14 -19.69
CA MET A 58 26.27 -7.37 -18.51
C MET A 58 25.38 -6.15 -18.24
N LYS A 59 24.77 -5.57 -19.29
CA LYS A 59 23.81 -4.46 -19.20
C LYS A 59 22.47 -4.91 -18.61
N THR A 60 21.92 -6.02 -19.09
CA THR A 60 20.65 -6.60 -18.63
C THR A 60 20.73 -7.08 -17.17
N THR A 61 21.84 -7.68 -16.76
CA THR A 61 22.04 -8.14 -15.37
C THR A 61 22.08 -6.97 -14.38
N LYS A 62 22.71 -5.83 -14.76
CA LYS A 62 22.70 -4.61 -13.93
C LYS A 62 21.29 -4.05 -13.76
N LEU A 63 20.49 -4.06 -14.83
CA LEU A 63 19.09 -3.61 -14.79
C LEU A 63 18.23 -4.51 -13.90
N LEU A 64 18.35 -5.84 -14.06
CA LEU A 64 17.60 -6.82 -13.28
C LEU A 64 17.95 -6.77 -11.78
N LYS A 65 19.21 -6.43 -11.45
CA LYS A 65 19.66 -6.23 -10.05
C LYS A 65 18.92 -5.08 -9.39
N LYS A 66 18.88 -3.93 -10.07
CA LYS A 66 18.17 -2.74 -9.60
C LYS A 66 16.66 -2.97 -9.53
N PHE A 67 16.10 -3.68 -10.52
CA PHE A 67 14.68 -4.04 -10.52
C PHE A 67 14.32 -4.90 -9.30
N ARG A 68 15.12 -5.92 -8.98
CA ARG A 68 14.92 -6.76 -7.79
C ARG A 68 14.91 -5.98 -6.49
N GLU A 69 15.88 -5.09 -6.33
CA GLU A 69 16.02 -4.27 -5.12
C GLU A 69 14.83 -3.31 -4.96
N THR A 70 14.41 -2.69 -6.07
CA THR A 70 13.25 -1.79 -6.08
C THR A 70 11.96 -2.54 -5.76
N LEU A 71 11.75 -3.72 -6.38
CA LEU A 71 10.56 -4.55 -6.18
C LEU A 71 10.40 -5.01 -4.72
N MET A 72 11.51 -5.40 -4.07
CA MET A 72 11.47 -5.79 -2.66
C MET A 72 11.06 -4.62 -1.77
N VAL A 73 11.64 -3.44 -1.97
CA VAL A 73 11.28 -2.22 -1.23
C VAL A 73 9.81 -1.84 -1.49
N GLN A 74 9.35 -1.95 -2.73
CA GLN A 74 7.98 -1.63 -3.13
C GLN A 74 6.94 -2.53 -2.48
N VAL A 75 7.22 -3.82 -2.30
CA VAL A 75 6.29 -4.74 -1.62
C VAL A 75 6.32 -4.51 -0.11
N SER A 76 7.48 -4.20 0.47
CA SER A 76 7.61 -3.97 1.92
C SER A 76 6.87 -2.73 2.41
N ILE A 77 6.96 -1.60 1.70
CA ILE A 77 6.35 -0.33 2.15
C ILE A 77 4.83 -0.39 2.37
N PRO A 78 3.98 -0.79 1.39
CA PRO A 78 2.53 -0.87 1.56
C PRO A 78 2.13 -1.93 2.60
N VAL A 79 2.91 -3.02 2.72
CA VAL A 79 2.71 -4.00 3.78
C VAL A 79 2.93 -3.37 5.16
N CYS A 80 4.02 -2.60 5.35
CA CYS A 80 4.28 -1.90 6.61
C CYS A 80 3.22 -0.85 6.95
N ILE A 81 2.77 -0.06 5.95
CA ILE A 81 1.73 0.97 6.13
C ILE A 81 0.41 0.36 6.62
N LEU A 82 0.10 -0.88 6.22
CA LEU A 82 -1.08 -1.62 6.69
C LEU A 82 -0.88 -2.30 8.04
N PHE A 83 0.32 -2.83 8.29
CA PHE A 83 0.60 -3.59 9.51
C PHE A 83 0.48 -2.72 10.77
N ILE A 84 0.87 -1.45 10.68
CA ILE A 84 0.83 -0.48 11.79
C ILE A 84 -0.61 -0.20 12.29
N PRO A 85 -1.57 0.27 11.47
CA PRO A 85 -2.94 0.51 11.94
C PRO A 85 -3.65 -0.77 12.37
N LEU A 86 -3.40 -1.92 11.72
CA LEU A 86 -3.99 -3.19 12.13
C LEU A 86 -3.48 -3.66 13.49
N SER A 87 -2.17 -3.56 13.74
CA SER A 87 -1.58 -3.92 15.04
C SER A 87 -2.08 -3.01 16.16
N TYR A 88 -2.19 -1.69 15.91
CA TYR A 88 -2.80 -0.76 16.87
C TYR A 88 -4.24 -1.15 17.21
N LEU A 89 -5.09 -1.43 16.22
CA LEU A 89 -6.48 -1.86 16.47
C LEU A 89 -6.55 -3.18 17.24
N GLY A 90 -5.68 -4.14 16.92
CA GLY A 90 -5.60 -5.41 17.65
C GLY A 90 -5.21 -5.24 19.11
N ILE A 91 -4.22 -4.39 19.39
CA ILE A 91 -3.76 -4.08 20.76
C ILE A 91 -4.83 -3.28 21.52
N SER A 92 -5.44 -2.27 20.88
CA SER A 92 -6.52 -1.46 21.46
C SER A 92 -7.71 -2.34 21.88
N ASN A 93 -8.08 -3.30 21.03
CA ASN A 93 -9.14 -4.26 21.32
C ASN A 93 -8.76 -5.22 22.45
N TRP A 94 -7.52 -5.71 22.48
CA TRP A 94 -7.04 -6.64 23.52
C TRP A 94 -6.91 -5.98 24.90
N SER A 95 -6.38 -4.75 24.95
CA SER A 95 -6.21 -4.00 26.20
C SER A 95 -7.50 -3.31 26.67
N GLY A 96 -8.58 -3.38 25.89
CA GLY A 96 -9.84 -2.67 26.17
C GLY A 96 -9.72 -1.14 26.10
N PHE A 97 -8.55 -0.62 25.76
CA PHE A 97 -8.26 0.81 25.77
C PHE A 97 -8.53 1.40 24.38
N HIS A 98 -9.63 2.14 24.26
CA HIS A 98 -10.12 2.65 22.97
C HIS A 98 -10.00 4.18 22.90
N PHE A 99 -8.97 4.68 22.23
CA PHE A 99 -8.93 6.08 21.83
C PHE A 99 -9.74 6.27 20.54
N GLN A 100 -10.90 6.92 20.65
CA GLN A 100 -11.83 7.06 19.52
C GLN A 100 -11.23 7.79 18.32
N PHE A 101 -10.40 8.82 18.58
CA PHE A 101 -9.66 9.53 17.54
C PHE A 101 -8.72 8.61 16.75
N LEU A 102 -7.89 7.83 17.45
CA LEU A 102 -6.92 6.93 16.83
C LEU A 102 -7.62 5.76 16.10
N ASN A 103 -8.69 5.22 16.67
CA ASN A 103 -9.47 4.17 16.01
C ASN A 103 -10.08 4.66 14.69
N ASN A 104 -10.67 5.87 14.67
CA ASN A 104 -11.22 6.46 13.45
C ASN A 104 -10.14 6.68 12.39
N ILE A 105 -8.95 7.17 12.79
CA ILE A 105 -7.81 7.31 11.89
C ILE A 105 -7.36 5.95 11.34
N SER A 106 -7.28 4.92 12.18
CA SER A 106 -6.92 3.57 11.73
C SER A 106 -7.93 3.02 10.72
N PHE A 107 -9.23 3.22 10.94
CA PHE A 107 -10.26 2.84 9.96
C PHE A 107 -10.10 3.57 8.63
N ILE A 108 -9.88 4.89 8.65
CA ILE A 108 -9.63 5.67 7.41
C ILE A 108 -8.39 5.14 6.69
N MET A 109 -7.29 4.89 7.40
CA MET A 109 -6.06 4.34 6.81
C MET A 109 -6.29 2.96 6.17
N ILE A 110 -7.03 2.08 6.85
CA ILE A 110 -7.37 0.76 6.34
C ILE A 110 -8.29 0.88 5.12
N SER A 111 -9.31 1.73 5.13
CA SER A 111 -10.20 1.92 3.97
C SER A 111 -9.46 2.54 2.78
N SER A 112 -8.53 3.45 3.01
CA SER A 112 -7.78 4.15 1.96
C SER A 112 -6.50 3.44 1.51
N HIS A 113 -6.14 2.30 2.11
CA HIS A 113 -4.86 1.64 1.86
C HIS A 113 -4.60 1.31 0.39
N GLY A 114 -5.63 0.95 -0.39
CA GLY A 114 -5.48 0.62 -1.81
C GLY A 114 -5.08 1.84 -2.65
N PHE A 115 -5.63 3.00 -2.32
CA PHE A 115 -5.26 4.28 -2.91
C PHE A 115 -3.83 4.69 -2.53
N PHE A 116 -3.46 4.57 -1.25
CA PHE A 116 -2.09 4.87 -0.83
C PHE A 116 -1.07 3.87 -1.40
N SER A 117 -1.41 2.59 -1.47
CA SER A 117 -0.53 1.54 -2.03
C SER A 117 -0.22 1.79 -3.50
N THR A 118 -1.22 2.22 -4.29
CA THR A 118 -1.03 2.57 -5.71
C THR A 118 -0.21 3.84 -5.89
N ILE A 119 -0.46 4.89 -5.10
CA ILE A 119 0.35 6.14 -5.14
C ILE A 119 1.80 5.85 -4.75
N VAL A 120 2.02 5.14 -3.64
CA VAL A 120 3.35 4.77 -3.16
C VAL A 120 4.07 3.91 -4.20
N MET A 121 3.37 2.95 -4.82
CA MET A 121 3.88 2.17 -5.94
C MET A 121 4.38 3.08 -7.08
N LEU A 122 3.61 4.08 -7.50
CA LEU A 122 3.97 4.98 -8.59
C LEU A 122 5.18 5.87 -8.26
N ILE A 123 5.28 6.36 -7.02
CA ILE A 123 6.36 7.28 -6.60
C ILE A 123 7.67 6.54 -6.35
N VAL A 124 7.62 5.39 -5.67
CA VAL A 124 8.80 4.64 -5.23
C VAL A 124 9.44 3.86 -6.38
N HIS A 125 8.65 3.34 -7.32
CA HIS A 125 9.21 2.64 -8.48
C HIS A 125 9.87 3.60 -9.44
N ARG A 126 11.20 3.69 -9.38
CA ARG A 126 12.04 4.45 -10.31
C ARG A 126 11.66 4.30 -11.80
N PRO A 127 11.39 3.09 -12.35
CA PRO A 127 10.96 2.98 -13.76
C PRO A 127 9.54 3.53 -14.00
N TYR A 128 8.64 3.42 -13.03
CA TYR A 128 7.30 3.99 -13.12
C TYR A 128 7.33 5.51 -12.99
N ARG A 129 8.16 6.06 -12.10
CA ARG A 129 8.37 7.50 -11.95
C ARG A 129 8.95 8.12 -13.21
N GLU A 130 9.93 7.46 -13.82
CA GLU A 130 10.54 7.92 -15.08
C GLU A 130 9.53 7.88 -16.23
N PHE A 131 8.72 6.82 -16.31
CA PHE A 131 7.63 6.71 -17.30
C PHE A 131 6.53 7.76 -17.08
N THR A 132 6.06 7.97 -15.85
CA THR A 132 5.02 8.97 -15.54
C THR A 132 5.52 10.41 -15.71
N MET A 133 6.77 10.70 -15.34
CA MET A 133 7.40 12.00 -15.65
C MET A 133 7.55 12.21 -17.16
N ASN A 134 7.85 11.17 -17.92
CA ASN A 134 7.90 11.29 -19.38
C ASN A 134 6.51 11.51 -19.97
N LEU A 135 5.48 10.77 -19.53
CA LEU A 135 4.10 11.00 -20.00
C LEU A 135 3.59 12.40 -19.69
N THR A 136 3.82 12.88 -18.47
CA THR A 136 3.40 14.24 -18.07
C THR A 136 4.13 15.31 -18.89
N ARG A 137 5.43 15.13 -19.16
CA ARG A 137 6.19 16.00 -20.08
C ARG A 137 5.66 15.95 -21.51
N PHE A 138 5.36 14.77 -22.05
CA PHE A 138 4.75 14.64 -23.37
C PHE A 138 3.37 15.30 -23.43
N GLY A 139 2.53 15.13 -22.40
CA GLY A 139 1.22 15.78 -22.32
C GLY A 139 1.32 17.31 -22.27
N VAL A 140 2.29 17.86 -21.51
CA VAL A 140 2.56 19.30 -21.44
C VAL A 140 3.10 19.84 -22.77
N ILE A 141 4.00 19.12 -23.43
CA ILE A 141 4.54 19.51 -24.75
C ILE A 141 3.43 19.49 -25.81
N TYR A 142 2.62 18.44 -25.84
CA TYR A 142 1.50 18.33 -26.77
C TYR A 142 0.46 19.44 -26.54
N SER A 143 0.14 19.75 -25.29
CA SER A 143 -0.75 20.87 -24.95
C SER A 143 -0.18 22.23 -25.36
N ASN A 144 1.14 22.40 -25.31
CA ASN A 144 1.81 23.62 -25.79
C ASN A 144 1.84 23.73 -27.31
N GLU A 145 2.07 22.64 -28.05
CA GLU A 145 2.01 22.65 -29.51
C GLU A 145 0.60 22.97 -30.01
N VAL A 146 -0.43 22.34 -29.44
CA VAL A 146 -1.83 22.61 -29.80
C VAL A 146 -2.22 24.06 -29.50
N ASN A 147 -1.84 24.60 -28.34
CA ASN A 147 -2.08 26.02 -28.04
C ASN A 147 -1.37 26.96 -29.02
N THR A 148 -0.14 26.61 -29.42
CA THR A 148 0.64 27.42 -30.37
C THR A 148 -0.01 27.45 -31.75
N HIS A 149 -0.51 26.31 -32.23
CA HIS A 149 -1.26 26.23 -33.50
C HIS A 149 -2.58 27.02 -33.45
N ILE A 150 -3.34 26.93 -32.36
CA ILE A 150 -4.60 27.69 -32.19
C ILE A 150 -4.34 29.20 -32.16
N ILE A 151 -3.28 29.65 -31.49
CA ILE A 151 -2.90 31.06 -31.44
C ILE A 151 -2.50 31.57 -32.83
N PHE A 152 -1.80 30.76 -33.63
CA PHE A 152 -1.40 31.12 -34.99
C PHE A 152 -2.60 31.25 -35.94
N GLU A 153 -3.55 30.31 -35.87
CA GLU A 153 -4.82 30.39 -36.60
C GLU A 153 -5.62 31.65 -36.22
N MET A 154 -5.74 31.95 -34.92
CA MET A 154 -6.42 33.17 -34.48
C MET A 154 -5.72 34.45 -34.93
N ARG A 155 -4.38 34.48 -34.94
CA ARG A 155 -3.61 35.63 -35.46
C ARG A 155 -3.85 35.83 -36.95
N THR A 156 -3.96 34.77 -37.72
CA THR A 156 -4.18 34.84 -39.17
C THR A 156 -5.58 35.36 -39.50
N TYR A 157 -6.58 35.01 -38.68
CA TYR A 157 -7.96 35.45 -38.83
C TYR A 157 -8.17 36.94 -38.49
N VAL A 158 -7.41 37.51 -37.55
CA VAL A 158 -7.54 38.93 -37.14
C VAL A 158 -6.84 39.90 -38.11
N ILE A 159 -5.91 39.41 -38.94
CA ILE A 159 -5.11 40.23 -39.87
C ILE A 159 -5.72 40.23 -41.30
N THR A 160 -6.83 39.52 -41.52
CA THR A 160 -7.64 39.56 -42.75
C THR A 160 -8.89 40.40 -42.52
#